data_AF-A0A7S1FCK9-F1
#
_entry.id   AF-A0A7S1FCK9-F1
#
_cell.length_a   1.000
_cell.length_b   1.000
_cell.length_c   1.000
_cell.angle_alpha   90.00
_cell.angle_beta   90.00
_cell.angle_gamma   90.00
#
_symmetry.space_group_name_H-M   'P 1'
#
loop_
_entity.id
_entity.type
_entity.pdbx_description
1 polymer ?
#
loop_
_entity_poly.entity_id
_entity_poly.type
_entity_poly.pdbx_seq_one_letter_code
_entity_poly.pdbx_strand_id
1 'polypeptide(L)'
;EHAKVLLEAARRRLDLGGDREAQRMQDEFDAIVDFVTKKVKESKAEAESRGGRTILDMAGFKLAFDFAQKCKKDGLLEWQRQEWQEAFWSWEQGDDVLRRFRAPPKVAERLLSDLH
;
A
#
# COMPACT_ATOMS: atom_id res chain seq x y z
N GLU A 1 21.39 -3.78 11.64
CA GLU A 1 22.65 -4.40 11.18
C GLU A 1 22.64 -4.81 9.70
N HIS A 2 21.54 -5.40 9.18
CA HIS A 2 21.42 -5.83 7.77
C HIS A 2 21.78 -4.78 6.71
N ALA A 3 21.34 -3.52 6.89
CA ALA A 3 21.58 -2.45 5.93
C ALA A 3 23.08 -2.12 5.75
N LYS A 4 23.88 -2.25 6.81
CA LYS A 4 25.31 -1.96 6.78
C LYS A 4 26.08 -2.99 5.96
N VAL A 5 25.75 -4.27 6.14
CA VAL A 5 26.35 -5.39 5.40
C VAL A 5 26.02 -5.30 3.91
N LEU A 6 24.79 -4.91 3.56
CA LEU A 6 24.37 -4.72 2.17
C LEU A 6 25.12 -3.55 1.49
N LEU A 7 25.32 -2.43 2.20
CA LEU A 7 26.05 -1.28 1.67
C LEU A 7 27.55 -1.57 1.48
N GLU A 8 28.17 -2.31 2.41
CA GLU A 8 29.58 -2.71 2.29
C GLU A 8 29.80 -3.69 1.12
N ALA A 9 28.86 -4.61 0.89
CA ALA A 9 28.89 -5.54 -0.24
C ALA A 9 28.70 -4.83 -1.59
N ALA A 10 27.77 -3.88 -1.66
CA ALA A 10 27.55 -3.04 -2.83
C ALA A 10 28.80 -2.22 -3.19
N ARG A 11 29.45 -1.62 -2.19
CA ARG A 11 30.68 -0.85 -2.39
C ARG A 11 31.83 -1.71 -2.92
N ARG A 12 32.04 -2.90 -2.37
CA ARG A 12 33.05 -3.85 -2.90
C ARG A 12 32.79 -4.25 -4.35
N ARG A 13 31.53 -4.40 -4.76
CA ARG A 13 31.18 -4.70 -6.16
C ARG A 13 31.52 -3.56 -7.10
N LEU A 14 31.24 -2.32 -6.70
CA LEU A 14 31.60 -1.12 -7.46
C LEU A 14 33.12 -0.97 -7.59
N ASP A 15 33.86 -1.17 -6.48
CA ASP A 15 35.32 -1.04 -6.47
C ASP A 15 36.02 -2.11 -7.34
N LEU A 16 35.42 -3.30 -7.50
CA LEU A 16 35.98 -4.42 -8.28
C LEU A 16 35.50 -4.45 -9.74
N GLY A 17 34.26 -4.04 -10.01
CA GLY A 17 33.63 -4.10 -11.33
C GLY A 17 33.73 -2.82 -12.15
N GLY A 18 34.05 -1.68 -11.51
CA GLY A 18 34.15 -0.37 -12.15
C GLY A 18 32.85 0.06 -12.82
N ASP A 19 32.96 0.79 -13.93
CA ASP A 19 31.83 1.40 -14.62
C ASP A 19 30.78 0.40 -15.12
N ARG A 20 31.18 -0.82 -15.48
CA ARG A 20 30.24 -1.86 -15.92
C ARG A 20 29.29 -2.28 -14.81
N GLU A 21 29.79 -2.41 -13.59
CA GLU A 21 28.97 -2.82 -12.46
C GLU A 21 28.13 -1.66 -11.92
N ALA A 22 28.64 -0.43 -12.03
CA ALA A 22 27.85 0.78 -11.79
C ALA A 22 26.65 0.87 -12.74
N GLN A 23 26.87 0.65 -14.05
CA GLN A 23 25.78 0.64 -15.04
C GLN A 23 24.76 -0.47 -14.74
N ARG A 24 25.22 -1.67 -14.39
CA ARG A 24 24.33 -2.77 -14.03
C ARG A 24 23.46 -2.45 -12.80
N MET A 25 24.05 -1.83 -11.78
CA MET A 25 23.29 -1.42 -10.58
C MET A 25 22.29 -0.30 -10.91
N GLN A 26 22.63 0.61 -11.82
CA GLN A 26 21.72 1.62 -12.35
C GLN A 26 20.52 0.96 -13.05
N ASP A 27 20.78 0.02 -13.96
CA ASP A 27 19.74 -0.69 -14.71
C ASP A 27 18.81 -1.51 -13.78
N GLU A 28 19.38 -2.16 -12.75
CA GLU A 28 18.61 -2.87 -11.71
C GLU A 28 17.71 -1.90 -10.93
N PHE A 29 18.22 -0.71 -10.60
CA PHE A 29 17.45 0.31 -9.89
C PHE A 29 16.32 0.88 -10.75
N ASP A 30 16.61 1.20 -12.01
CA ASP A 30 15.64 1.72 -12.97
C ASP A 30 14.51 0.71 -13.21
N ALA A 31 14.82 -0.59 -13.30
CA ALA A 31 13.82 -1.65 -13.41
C ALA A 31 12.89 -1.72 -12.20
N ILE A 32 13.42 -1.52 -10.98
CA ILE A 32 12.62 -1.48 -9.75
C ILE A 32 11.70 -0.25 -9.75
N VAL A 33 12.25 0.92 -10.11
CA VAL A 33 11.49 2.17 -10.20
C VAL A 33 10.37 2.04 -11.22
N ASP A 34 10.62 1.47 -12.39
CA ASP A 34 9.62 1.24 -13.42
C ASP A 34 8.54 0.27 -12.95
N PHE A 35 8.90 -0.82 -12.27
CA PHE A 35 7.95 -1.77 -11.69
C PHE A 35 7.02 -1.09 -10.67
N VAL A 36 7.59 -0.32 -9.73
CA VAL A 36 6.81 0.41 -8.71
C VAL A 36 5.92 1.46 -9.37
N THR A 37 6.45 2.21 -10.33
CA THR A 37 5.69 3.24 -11.05
C THR A 37 4.52 2.64 -11.83
N LYS A 38 4.72 1.48 -12.46
CA LYS A 38 3.67 0.74 -13.17
C LYS A 38 2.59 0.24 -12.21
N LYS A 39 2.98 -0.37 -11.09
CA LYS A 39 2.05 -0.80 -10.02
C LYS A 39 1.19 0.36 -9.49
N VAL A 40 1.79 1.54 -9.28
CA VAL A 40 1.06 2.73 -8.82
C VAL A 40 0.07 3.23 -9.88
N LYS A 41 0.46 3.22 -11.17
CA LYS A 41 -0.42 3.61 -12.27
C LYS A 41 -1.59 2.64 -12.43
N GLU A 42 -1.35 1.33 -12.34
CA GLU A 42 -2.39 0.29 -12.39
C GLU A 42 -3.37 0.44 -11.22
N SER A 43 -2.88 0.66 -9.99
CA SER A 43 -3.73 0.91 -8.83
C SER A 43 -4.60 2.17 -8.98
N LYS A 44 -4.06 3.25 -9.56
CA LYS A 44 -4.83 4.46 -9.86
C LYS A 44 -5.89 4.23 -10.93
N ALA A 45 -5.55 3.50 -12.00
CA ALA A 45 -6.47 3.17 -13.07
C ALA A 45 -7.61 2.24 -12.59
N GLU A 46 -7.32 1.29 -11.69
CA GLU A 46 -8.35 0.47 -11.04
C GLU A 46 -9.25 1.28 -10.10
N ALA A 47 -8.68 2.25 -9.36
CA ALA A 47 -9.46 3.15 -8.52
C ALA A 47 -10.38 4.06 -9.34
N GLU A 48 -9.93 4.52 -10.51
CA GLU A 48 -10.72 5.34 -11.43
C GLU A 48 -11.78 4.54 -12.19
N SER A 49 -11.48 3.31 -12.64
CA SER A 49 -12.45 2.47 -13.37
C SER A 49 -13.57 1.94 -12.47
N ARG A 50 -13.30 1.77 -11.17
CA ARG A 50 -14.30 1.44 -10.14
C ARG A 50 -15.11 2.67 -9.68
N GLY A 51 -14.93 3.83 -10.30
CA GLY A 51 -15.61 5.11 -10.03
C GLY A 51 -17.11 5.18 -10.35
N GLY A 52 -17.82 4.06 -10.27
CA GLY A 52 -19.29 4.02 -10.23
C GLY A 52 -19.77 4.23 -8.81
N ARG A 53 -20.01 5.50 -8.43
CA ARG A 53 -20.49 5.92 -7.11
C ARG A 53 -21.76 5.17 -6.70
N THR A 54 -21.73 4.48 -5.57
CA THR A 54 -22.96 4.23 -4.80
C THR A 54 -23.29 5.52 -4.06
N ILE A 55 -24.40 6.14 -4.41
CA ILE A 55 -25.09 7.15 -3.60
C ILE A 55 -25.07 6.68 -2.13
N LEU A 56 -24.69 7.57 -1.21
CA LEU A 56 -24.55 7.39 0.25
C LEU A 56 -25.60 6.44 0.87
N ASP A 57 -25.40 5.14 0.74
CA ASP A 57 -26.13 4.16 1.52
C ASP A 57 -25.48 4.14 2.90
N MET A 58 -25.96 5.01 3.78
CA MET A 58 -25.49 5.09 5.16
C MET A 58 -25.71 3.77 5.90
N ALA A 59 -26.70 2.95 5.51
CA ALA A 59 -26.90 1.63 6.06
C ALA A 59 -25.81 0.66 5.56
N GLY A 60 -25.49 0.70 4.28
CA GLY A 60 -24.37 -0.02 3.68
C GLY A 60 -23.02 0.39 4.26
N PHE A 61 -22.80 1.68 4.50
CA PHE A 61 -21.59 2.17 5.18
C PHE A 61 -21.51 1.66 6.62
N LYS A 62 -22.62 1.71 7.38
CA LYS A 62 -22.65 1.20 8.74
C LYS A 62 -22.34 -0.30 8.78
N LEU A 63 -22.93 -1.09 7.88
CA LEU A 63 -22.66 -2.52 7.78
C LEU A 63 -21.18 -2.80 7.44
N ALA A 64 -20.64 -2.06 6.48
CA ALA A 64 -19.22 -2.13 6.11
C ALA A 64 -18.29 -1.74 7.26
N PHE A 65 -18.67 -0.72 8.04
CA PHE A 65 -17.93 -0.26 9.20
C PHE A 65 -17.95 -1.27 10.34
N ASP A 66 -19.11 -1.85 10.65
CA ASP A 66 -19.24 -2.90 11.67
C ASP A 66 -18.41 -4.14 11.30
N PHE A 67 -18.39 -4.50 10.01
CA PHE A 67 -17.53 -5.58 9.51
C PHE A 67 -16.04 -5.25 9.65
N ALA A 68 -15.62 -4.04 9.28
CA ALA A 68 -14.23 -3.62 9.42
C ALA A 68 -13.77 -3.57 10.90
N GLN A 69 -14.66 -3.19 11.82
CA GLN A 69 -14.40 -3.27 13.26
C GLN A 69 -14.19 -4.70 13.74
N LYS A 70 -14.94 -5.66 13.18
CA LYS A 70 -14.72 -7.09 13.45
C LYS A 70 -13.36 -7.55 12.93
N CYS A 71 -13.06 -7.30 11.66
CA CYS A 71 -11.76 -7.60 11.03
C CYS A 71 -10.57 -7.04 11.82
N LYS A 72 -10.69 -5.81 12.34
CA LYS A 72 -9.68 -5.20 13.22
C LYS A 72 -9.45 -6.02 14.49
N LYS A 73 -10.52 -6.47 15.15
CA LYS A 73 -10.43 -7.27 16.38
C LYS A 73 -9.84 -8.66 16.10
N ASP A 74 -10.28 -9.31 15.04
CA ASP A 74 -9.81 -10.63 14.64
C ASP A 74 -8.31 -10.57 14.31
N GLY A 75 -7.87 -9.60 13.51
CA GLY A 75 -6.45 -9.44 13.20
C GLY A 75 -5.59 -9.07 14.41
N LEU A 76 -6.14 -8.36 15.42
CA LEU A 76 -5.42 -8.14 16.69
C LEU A 76 -5.25 -9.42 17.50
N LEU A 77 -6.23 -10.33 17.49
CA LEU A 77 -6.13 -11.63 18.15
C LEU A 77 -5.11 -12.53 17.46
N GLU A 78 -5.12 -12.58 16.12
CA GLU A 78 -4.16 -13.34 15.30
C GLU A 78 -2.73 -12.80 15.49
N TRP A 79 -2.58 -11.47 15.54
CA TRP A 79 -1.31 -10.82 15.84
C TRP A 79 -0.76 -11.22 17.22
N GLN A 80 -1.61 -11.27 18.25
CA GLN A 80 -1.21 -11.73 19.59
C GLN A 80 -0.79 -13.20 19.61
N ARG A 81 -1.34 -14.02 18.71
CA ARG A 81 -0.99 -15.44 18.53
C ARG A 81 0.25 -15.66 17.66
N GLN A 82 0.86 -14.60 17.15
CA GLN A 82 1.98 -14.64 16.18
C GLN A 82 1.59 -15.27 14.83
N GLU A 83 0.30 -15.27 14.52
CA GLU A 83 -0.28 -15.68 13.24
C GLU A 83 -0.28 -14.45 12.31
N TRP A 84 0.91 -14.02 11.89
CA TRP A 84 1.12 -12.73 11.22
C TRP A 84 0.43 -12.64 9.85
N GLN A 85 0.34 -13.77 9.15
CA GLN A 85 -0.24 -13.82 7.82
C GLN A 85 -1.77 -13.67 7.89
N GLU A 86 -2.39 -14.38 8.83
CA GLU A 86 -3.81 -14.31 9.14
C GLU A 86 -4.18 -12.90 9.59
N ALA A 87 -3.39 -12.30 10.49
CA ALA A 87 -3.59 -10.92 10.95
C ALA A 87 -3.59 -9.92 9.78
N PHE A 88 -2.66 -10.07 8.85
CA PHE A 88 -2.59 -9.26 7.64
C PHE A 88 -3.85 -9.42 6.78
N TRP A 89 -4.28 -10.65 6.51
CA TRP A 89 -5.48 -10.92 5.71
C TRP A 89 -6.75 -10.38 6.37
N SER A 90 -6.86 -10.49 7.70
CA SER A 90 -7.98 -9.93 8.46
C SER A 90 -8.05 -8.42 8.31
N TRP A 91 -6.92 -7.71 8.40
CA TRP A 91 -6.89 -6.26 8.21
C TRP A 91 -7.13 -5.83 6.76
N GLU A 92 -6.56 -6.55 5.79
CA GLU A 92 -6.77 -6.26 4.36
C GLU A 92 -8.25 -6.38 3.98
N GLN A 93 -8.94 -7.42 4.46
CA GLN A 93 -10.39 -7.58 4.26
C GLN A 93 -11.20 -6.40 4.81
N GLY A 94 -10.84 -5.90 6.00
CA GLY A 94 -11.48 -4.73 6.58
C GLY A 94 -11.25 -3.45 5.77
N ASP A 95 -10.01 -3.23 5.31
CA ASP A 95 -9.68 -2.06 4.49
C ASP A 95 -10.37 -2.11 3.12
N ASP A 96 -10.43 -3.27 2.48
CA ASP A 96 -11.09 -3.48 1.19
C ASP A 96 -12.58 -3.14 1.21
N VAL A 97 -13.27 -3.51 2.30
CA VAL A 97 -14.69 -3.21 2.49
C VAL A 97 -14.92 -1.71 2.68
N LEU A 98 -14.06 -1.03 3.44
CA LEU A 98 -14.14 0.42 3.65
C LEU A 98 -13.69 1.25 2.45
N ARG A 99 -12.79 0.71 1.61
CA ARG A 99 -12.25 1.41 0.43
C ARG A 99 -13.35 1.85 -0.54
N ARG A 100 -14.46 1.11 -0.59
CA ARG A 100 -15.65 1.43 -1.40
C ARG A 100 -16.39 2.70 -0.96
N PHE A 101 -16.18 3.14 0.28
CA PHE A 101 -16.84 4.29 0.88
C PHE A 101 -15.89 5.47 1.12
N ARG A 102 -14.61 5.35 0.75
CA ARG A 102 -13.61 6.40 0.96
C ARG A 102 -13.90 7.58 0.03
N ALA A 103 -13.94 8.79 0.58
CA ALA A 103 -14.13 9.99 -0.22
C ALA A 103 -13.00 10.11 -1.27
N PRO A 104 -13.30 10.54 -2.51
CA PRO A 104 -12.26 10.79 -3.50
C PRO A 104 -11.23 11.80 -2.94
N PRO A 105 -9.94 11.67 -3.28
CA PRO A 105 -8.90 12.57 -2.79
C PRO A 105 -9.23 14.05 -3.00
N LYS A 106 -9.86 14.38 -4.15
CA LYS A 106 -10.28 15.75 -4.51
C LYS A 106 -11.40 16.32 -3.62
N VAL A 107 -12.18 15.48 -2.93
CA VAL A 107 -13.23 15.92 -2.01
C VAL A 107 -12.69 16.05 -0.59
N ALA A 108 -11.75 15.18 -0.20
CA ALA A 108 -11.07 15.26 1.10
C ALA A 108 -10.27 16.57 1.23
N GLU A 109 -9.58 16.98 0.17
CA GLU A 109 -8.78 18.22 0.15
C GLU A 109 -9.65 19.47 0.29
N ARG A 110 -10.86 19.46 -0.31
CA ARG A 110 -11.83 20.56 -0.22
C ARG A 110 -12.54 20.62 1.14
N LEU A 111 -12.89 19.47 1.70
CA LEU A 111 -13.47 19.40 3.05
C LEU A 111 -12.46 19.83 4.13
N LEU A 112 -11.18 19.54 3.94
CA LEU A 112 -10.12 19.99 4.83
C LEU A 112 -9.84 21.50 4.69
N SER A 113 -9.98 22.06 3.49
CA SER A 113 -9.85 23.51 3.29
C SER A 113 -11.02 24.31 3.84
N ASP A 114 -12.24 23.73 3.88
CA ASP A 114 -13.44 24.37 4.43
C ASP A 114 -13.51 24.29 5.98
N LEU A 115 -12.60 23.54 6.60
CA LEU A 115 -12.47 23.38 8.06
C LEU A 115 -11.47 24.37 8.70
N HIS A 116 -10.79 25.19 7.90
CA HIS A 116 -9.88 26.28 8.31
C HIS A 116 -10.42 27.63 7.83
#